data_AF-A0A0C2GNJ4-F1
#
_entry.id   AF-A0A0C2GNJ4-F1
#
_cell.length_a   1.000
_cell.length_b   1.000
_cell.length_c   1.000
_cell.angle_alpha   90.00
_cell.angle_beta   90.00
_cell.angle_gamma   90.00
#
_symmetry.space_group_name_H-M   'P 1'
#
loop_
_entity.id
_entity.type
_entity.pdbx_description
1 polymer ?
#
loop_
_entity_poly.entity_id
_entity_poly.type
_entity_poly.pdbx_seq_one_letter_code
_entity_poly.pdbx_strand_id
1 'polypeptide(L)' 'MVCENGLSALIDVGVHKLNLVSTPNRMDKGQLHAINGVIRGGIEVPLLYAVTRYKTLTTYRTIFWTSP' A
#
# COMPACT_ATOMS: atom_id res chain seq x y z
N MET A 1 7.97 19.22 -7.02
CA MET A 1 6.80 18.36 -7.29
C MET A 1 7.30 16.91 -7.38
N VAL A 2 6.65 15.93 -6.76
CA VAL A 2 7.18 14.54 -6.73
C VAL A 2 7.34 13.94 -8.14
N CYS A 3 6.47 14.35 -9.08
CA CYS A 3 6.56 14.00 -10.50
C CYS A 3 7.78 14.60 -11.22
N GLU A 4 8.19 15.83 -10.87
CA GLU A 4 9.40 16.47 -11.41
C GLU A 4 10.66 15.70 -10.97
N ASN A 5 10.60 15.06 -9.81
CA ASN A 5 11.67 14.23 -9.26
C ASN A 5 11.62 12.77 -9.78
N GLY A 6 10.76 12.48 -10.76
CA GLY A 6 10.77 11.23 -11.52
C GLY A 6 9.84 10.13 -11.03
N LEU A 7 9.01 10.35 -10.01
CA LEU A 7 7.95 9.40 -9.63
C LEU A 7 6.70 9.64 -10.49
N SER A 8 6.30 8.65 -11.28
CA SER A 8 5.18 8.75 -12.22
C SER A 8 3.87 8.19 -11.66
N ALA A 9 3.92 7.17 -10.80
CA ALA A 9 2.73 6.57 -10.20
C ALA A 9 3.04 5.91 -8.84
N LEU A 10 2.00 5.73 -8.02
CA LEU A 10 1.99 4.83 -6.87
C LEU A 10 1.04 3.67 -7.17
N ILE A 11 1.46 2.44 -6.89
CA ILE A 11 0.71 1.22 -7.20
C ILE A 11 0.67 0.33 -5.95
N ASP A 12 -0.52 -0.17 -5.60
CA ASP A 12 -0.69 -1.27 -4.65
C ASP A 12 -0.52 -2.59 -5.42
N VAL A 13 0.66 -3.21 -5.29
CA VAL A 13 1.03 -4.41 -6.08
C VAL A 13 0.53 -5.70 -5.41
N GLY A 14 0.07 -5.63 -4.15
CA GLY A 14 -0.51 -6.79 -3.52
C GLY A 14 -1.13 -6.52 -2.17
N VAL A 15 -2.36 -6.99 -2.01
CA VAL A 15 -3.10 -7.00 -0.73
C VAL A 15 -3.17 -8.42 -0.19
N HIS A 16 -2.38 -8.71 0.83
CA HIS A 16 -2.29 -10.06 1.40
C HIS A 16 -3.01 -10.13 2.74
N LYS A 17 -3.82 -11.17 2.96
CA LYS A 17 -4.40 -11.44 4.28
C LYS A 17 -3.30 -11.82 5.26
N LEU A 18 -3.29 -11.18 6.43
CA LEU A 18 -2.34 -11.47 7.49
C LEU A 18 -2.82 -12.67 8.33
N ASN A 19 -2.59 -13.88 7.83
CA ASN A 19 -2.92 -15.11 8.56
C ASN A 19 -1.75 -15.56 9.45
N LEU A 20 -1.36 -14.75 10.44
CA LEU A 20 -0.38 -15.19 11.46
C LEU A 20 -1.08 -16.04 12.53
N VAL A 21 -0.82 -17.35 12.47
CA VAL A 21 -1.40 -18.40 13.32
C VAL A 21 -1.18 -18.15 14.83
N SER A 22 -0.17 -17.37 15.21
CA SER A 22 0.24 -17.13 16.60
C SER A 22 -0.32 -15.85 17.25
N THR A 23 -1.10 -15.03 16.53
CA THR A 23 -1.58 -13.75 17.07
C THR A 23 -2.91 -13.94 17.84
N PRO A 24 -3.02 -13.53 19.13
CA PRO A 24 -4.20 -13.80 19.97
C PRO A 24 -5.49 -13.16 19.45
N ASN A 25 -5.35 -12.11 18.65
CA ASN A 25 -6.46 -11.41 18.00
C ASN A 25 -6.23 -11.58 16.50
N ARG A 26 -6.88 -12.61 15.94
CA ARG A 26 -6.66 -13.06 14.56
C ARG A 26 -6.61 -11.85 13.62
N MET A 27 -5.51 -11.72 12.89
CA MET A 27 -5.40 -10.77 11.78
C MET A 27 -6.08 -11.32 10.51
N ASP A 28 -7.09 -12.18 10.68
CA ASP A 28 -7.90 -12.78 9.61
C ASP A 28 -8.61 -11.72 8.73
N LYS A 29 -8.77 -10.50 9.25
CA LYS A 29 -9.23 -9.31 8.51
C LYS A 29 -8.10 -8.36 8.10
N GLY A 30 -6.91 -8.52 8.69
CA GLY A 30 -5.76 -7.67 8.44
C GLY A 30 -5.18 -7.85 7.04
N GLN A 31 -4.67 -6.75 6.47
CA GLN A 31 -4.16 -6.68 5.13
C GLN A 31 -2.78 -6.04 5.11
N LEU A 32 -1.84 -6.67 4.42
CA LEU A 32 -0.57 -6.07 4.06
C LEU A 32 -0.66 -5.54 2.63
N HIS A 33 -0.50 -4.23 2.47
CA HIS A 33 -0.40 -3.54 1.18
C HIS A 33 1.08 -3.30 0.87
N ALA A 34 1.53 -3.74 -0.30
CA ALA A 34 2.85 -3.45 -0.83
C ALA A 34 2.74 -2.31 -1.84
N ILE A 35 3.22 -1.11 -1.46
CA ILE A 35 3.11 0.10 -2.27
C ILE A 35 4.42 0.32 -3.00
N ASN A 36 4.37 0.24 -4.33
CA ASN A 36 5.48 0.52 -5.22
C ASN A 36 5.31 1.89 -5.86
N GLY A 37 6.42 2.60 -6.05
CA GLY A 37 6.51 3.76 -6.91
C GLY A 37 6.99 3.36 -8.29
N VAL A 38 6.34 3.85 -9.33
CA VAL A 38 6.87 3.76 -10.70
C VAL A 38 7.74 4.98 -10.93
N ILE A 39 9.03 4.76 -11.16
CA ILE A 39 9.97 5.83 -11.49
C ILE A 39 10.18 5.96 -13.00
N ARG A 40 10.82 7.05 -13.43
CA ARG A 40 11.20 7.29 -14.83
C ARG A 40 11.89 6.04 -15.43
N GLY A 41 11.40 5.61 -16.59
CA GLY A 41 11.83 4.36 -17.22
C GLY A 41 10.93 3.17 -16.92
N GLY A 42 9.85 3.35 -16.15
CA GLY A 42 8.85 2.31 -15.90
C GLY A 42 9.28 1.28 -14.84
N ILE A 43 10.31 1.60 -14.06
CA ILE A 43 10.83 0.72 -13.02
C ILE A 43 9.96 0.85 -11.77
N GLU A 44 9.49 -0.29 -11.25
CA GLU A 44 8.80 -0.34 -9.97
C GLU A 44 9.81 -0.47 -8.82
N VAL A 45 9.70 0.43 -7.85
CA VAL A 45 10.54 0.44 -6.65
C VAL A 45 9.64 0.36 -5.43
N PRO A 46 9.84 -0.57 -4.48
CA PRO A 46 9.07 -0.63 -3.25
C PRO A 46 9.33 0.61 -2.39
N LEU A 47 8.25 1.27 -1.96
CA LEU A 47 8.33 2.50 -1.16
C LEU A 47 7.81 2.30 0.26
N LEU A 48 6.71 1.56 0.42
CA LEU A 48 6.03 1.42 1.69
C LEU A 48 5.29 0.08 1.80
N TYR A 49 5.31 -0.49 3.00
CA TYR A 49 4.37 -1.54 3.39
C TYR A 49 3.38 -0.97 4.39
N ALA A 50 2.07 -1.09 4.10
CA ALA A 50 1.02 -0.65 5.01
C ALA A 50 0.25 -1.86 5.55
N VAL A 51 0.16 -1.95 6.87
CA VAL A 51 -0.67 -2.96 7.55
C VAL A 51 -1.97 -2.31 7.99
N THR A 52 -3.08 -2.84 7.51
CA THR A 52 -4.42 -2.29 7.77
C THR A 52 -5.33 -3.37 8.31
N ARG A 53 -6.37 -2.98 9.06
CA ARG A 53 -7.33 -3.95 9.62
C ARG A 53 -8.50 -4.25 8.68
N TYR A 54 -8.77 -3.36 7.73
CA TYR A 54 -9.95 -3.43 6.86
C TYR A 54 -9.68 -2.82 5.48
N LYS A 55 -10.26 -3.42 4.43
CA LYS A 55 -10.29 -2.90 3.06
C LYS A 55 -11.42 -1.89 2.89
N THR A 56 -11.18 -0.62 3.25
CA THR A 56 -12.17 0.44 3.09
C THR A 56 -11.66 1.53 2.15
N LEU A 57 -12.58 2.31 1.56
CA LEU A 57 -12.19 3.48 0.78
C LEU A 57 -11.36 4.46 1.62
N THR A 58 -11.71 4.62 2.90
CA THR A 58 -10.94 5.43 3.85
C THR A 58 -9.51 4.92 3.98
N THR A 59 -9.32 3.60 4.09
CA THR A 59 -7.98 2.97 4.11
C THR A 59 -7.17 3.37 2.88
N TYR A 60 -7.75 3.25 1.69
CA TYR A 60 -7.08 3.62 0.44
C TYR A 60 -6.76 5.12 0.35
N ARG A 61 -7.69 5.98 0.79
CA ARG A 61 -7.46 7.43 0.85
C ARG A 61 -6.32 7.79 1.80
N THR A 62 -6.20 7.10 2.93
CA THR A 62 -5.08 7.28 3.87
C THR A 62 -3.75 6.83 3.27
N ILE A 63 -3.72 5.70 2.56
CA ILE A 63 -2.48 5.17 1.96
C ILE A 63 -2.02 6.05 0.79
N PHE A 64 -2.92 6.41 -0.12
CA PHE A 64 -2.58 7.09 -1.37
C PHE A 64 -2.71 8.60 -1.32
N TRP A 65 -3.15 9.17 -0.19
CA TRP A 65 -3.41 10.59 0.00
C TRP A 65 -4.04 11.24 -1.25
N THR A 66 -5.32 10.95 -1.49
CA THR A 66 -6.09 11.69 -2.49
C THR A 66 -6.65 12.94 -1.82
N SER A 67 -6.13 14.13 -2.16
CA SER A 67 -6.84 15.39 -1.90
C SER A 67 -8.28 15.26 -2.42
N PRO A 68 -9.29 15.81 -1.72
CA PRO A 68 -10.59 16.05 -2.35
C PRO A 68 -10.45 16.93 -3.59
#